data_AF-A0A7G8FLP6-F1
#
_entry.id   AF-A0A7G8FLP6-F1
#
_cell.length_a   1.000
_cell.length_b   1.000
_cell.length_c   1.000
_cell.angle_alpha   90.00
_cell.angle_beta   90.00
_cell.angle_gamma   90.00
#
_symmetry.space_group_name_H-M   'P 1'
#
loop_
_entity.id
_entity.type
_entity.pdbx_description
1 polymer ?
#
loop_
_entity_poly.entity_id
_entity_poly.type
_entity_poly.pdbx_seq_one_letter_code
_entity_poly.pdbx_strand_id
1 'polypeptide(L)'
;MGEGWLIDSDDRWIWRFHRDQKGWIHEPKVFIDRGRRLPDGPPLLKERRHLRKAEAEQLWASLQTQGWKRLASPAWGDAVEL
;
A
#
# COMPACT_ATOMS: atom_id res chain seq x y z
N MET A 1 -1.38 0.06 -13.04
CA MET A 1 -1.12 1.21 -12.13
C MET A 1 -1.21 0.64 -10.72
N GLY A 2 -0.31 0.95 -9.80
CA GLY A 2 -0.32 0.27 -8.50
C GLY A 2 0.65 0.81 -7.46
N GLU A 3 1.00 2.09 -7.54
CA GLU A 3 1.76 2.75 -6.48
C GLU A 3 0.87 3.78 -5.81
N GLY A 4 0.89 3.77 -4.49
CA GLY A 4 0.13 4.73 -3.69
C GLY A 4 -0.59 4.08 -2.53
N TRP A 5 -1.59 4.80 -2.05
CA TRP A 5 -2.13 4.64 -0.72
C TRP A 5 -3.65 4.52 -0.76
N LEU A 6 -4.19 3.58 0.02
CA LEU A 6 -5.62 3.48 0.29
C LEU A 6 -5.87 3.61 1.79
N ILE A 7 -6.95 4.28 2.16
CA ILE A 7 -7.43 4.43 3.53
C ILE A 7 -8.87 3.94 3.62
N ASP A 8 -9.23 3.32 4.74
CA ASP A 8 -10.60 2.84 4.98
C ASP A 8 -11.56 4.01 5.26
N SER A 9 -12.86 3.72 5.32
CA SER A 9 -13.89 4.72 5.59
C SER A 9 -13.81 5.35 6.98
N ASP A 10 -13.17 4.66 7.92
CA ASP A 10 -13.05 5.07 9.32
C ASP A 10 -11.73 5.82 9.61
N ASP A 11 -10.89 6.04 8.59
CA ASP A 11 -9.56 6.64 8.68
C ASP A 11 -8.58 5.91 9.64
N ARG A 12 -8.79 4.61 9.88
CA ARG A 12 -8.04 3.78 10.83
C ARG A 12 -7.00 2.90 10.18
N TRP A 13 -7.26 2.39 8.99
CA TRP A 13 -6.41 1.43 8.32
C TRP A 13 -5.90 1.99 7.01
N ILE A 14 -4.63 1.71 6.73
CA ILE A 14 -3.95 2.19 5.53
C ILE A 14 -3.30 1.02 4.83
N TRP A 15 -3.49 0.96 3.51
CA TRP A 15 -2.72 0.12 2.61
C TRP A 15 -1.74 0.98 1.81
N ARG A 16 -0.48 0.54 1.69
CA ARG A 16 0.52 1.11 0.80
C ARG A 16 0.91 0.07 -0.24
N PHE A 17 0.84 0.42 -1.50
CA PHE A 17 1.32 -0.37 -2.62
C PHE A 17 2.57 0.31 -3.20
N HIS A 18 3.67 -0.41 -3.32
CA HIS A 18 4.91 0.10 -3.91
C HIS A 18 5.65 -1.01 -4.64
N ARG A 19 6.28 -0.67 -5.77
CA ARG A 19 6.94 -1.66 -6.63
C ARG A 19 8.19 -2.20 -5.96
N ASP A 20 8.46 -3.48 -6.16
CA ASP A 20 9.81 -4.01 -5.95
C ASP A 20 10.71 -3.55 -7.09
N GLN A 21 11.52 -2.52 -6.83
CA GLN A 21 12.44 -1.96 -7.83
C GLN A 21 13.48 -2.97 -8.32
N LYS A 22 13.86 -3.95 -7.48
CA LYS A 22 14.90 -4.93 -7.82
C LYS A 22 14.38 -5.99 -8.80
N GLY A 23 13.11 -6.39 -8.66
CA GLY A 23 12.47 -7.43 -9.48
C GLY A 23 11.71 -6.93 -10.71
N TRP A 24 11.52 -5.61 -10.86
CA TRP A 24 10.52 -5.02 -11.77
C TRP A 24 10.63 -5.45 -13.24
N ILE A 25 11.85 -5.67 -13.74
CA ILE A 25 12.11 -5.96 -15.16
C ILE A 25 11.72 -7.39 -15.55
N HIS A 26 11.91 -8.37 -14.66
CA HIS A 26 11.74 -9.79 -14.99
C HIS A 26 10.48 -10.42 -14.37
N GLU A 27 10.22 -10.13 -13.10
CA GLU A 27 9.02 -10.61 -12.40
C GLU A 27 8.45 -9.44 -11.59
N PRO A 28 7.60 -8.59 -12.20
CA PRO A 28 7.12 -7.39 -11.54
C PRO A 28 6.26 -7.77 -10.33
N LYS A 29 6.79 -7.46 -9.15
CA LYS A 29 6.11 -7.66 -7.88
C LYS A 29 5.91 -6.33 -7.16
N VAL A 30 4.96 -6.35 -6.25
CA VAL A 30 4.51 -5.19 -5.47
C VAL A 30 4.54 -5.57 -4.00
N PHE A 31 5.22 -4.75 -3.22
CA PHE A 31 5.10 -4.77 -1.77
C PHE A 31 3.81 -4.07 -1.35
N ILE A 32 3.06 -4.75 -0.51
CA ILE A 32 1.77 -4.32 -0.02
C ILE A 32 1.83 -4.30 1.49
N ASP A 33 1.83 -3.11 2.06
CA ASP A 33 1.87 -2.90 3.50
C ASP A 33 0.50 -2.53 4.02
N ARG A 34 0.05 -3.20 5.08
CA ARG A 34 -1.14 -2.82 5.84
C ARG A 34 -0.71 -2.33 7.21
N GLY A 35 -1.21 -1.16 7.59
CA GLY A 35 -0.90 -0.56 8.88
C GLY A 35 -2.09 0.13 9.50
N ARG A 36 -2.01 0.28 10.81
CA ARG A 36 -3.01 1.00 11.59
C ARG A 36 -2.54 2.42 11.82
N ARG A 37 -3.34 3.40 11.42
CA ARG A 37 -3.06 4.81 11.67
C ARG A 37 -2.92 5.05 13.17
N LEU A 38 -1.89 5.80 13.53
CA LEU A 38 -1.68 6.30 14.88
C LEU A 38 -2.05 7.79 14.92
N PRO A 39 -2.45 8.33 16.10
CA PRO A 39 -2.69 9.77 16.25
C PRO A 39 -1.45 10.58 15.91
N ASP A 40 -0.28 10.09 16.31
CA ASP A 40 1.01 10.73 16.11
C ASP A 40 1.97 9.77 15.39
N GLY A 41 2.53 10.24 14.28
CA GLY A 41 3.57 9.53 13.53
C GLY A 41 3.06 8.56 12.46
N PRO A 42 3.98 7.77 11.86
CA PRO A 42 3.64 6.85 10.79
C PRO A 42 2.71 5.72 11.28
N PRO A 43 1.88 5.14 10.41
CA PRO A 43 1.02 4.03 10.80
C PRO A 43 1.84 2.83 11.32
N LEU A 44 1.29 2.07 12.26
CA LEU A 44 1.94 0.88 12.76
C LEU A 44 1.78 -0.25 11.73
N LEU A 45 2.88 -0.67 11.10
CA LEU A 45 2.90 -1.80 10.17
C LEU A 45 2.40 -3.07 10.88
N LYS A 46 1.38 -3.70 10.31
CA LYS A 46 0.79 -4.95 10.83
C LYS A 46 1.05 -6.12 9.91
N GLU A 47 1.14 -5.87 8.61
CA GLU A 47 1.30 -6.92 7.63
C GLU A 47 2.04 -6.35 6.41
N ARG A 48 2.97 -7.15 5.85
CA ARG A 48 3.61 -6.89 4.56
C ARG A 48 3.46 -8.13 3.69
N ARG A 49 2.93 -7.94 2.49
CA ARG A 49 2.82 -9.00 1.47
C ARG A 49 3.66 -8.63 0.26
N HIS A 50 4.10 -9.65 -0.48
CA HIS A 50 4.82 -9.48 -1.72
C HIS A 50 4.08 -10.27 -2.80
N LEU A 51 3.32 -9.56 -3.64
CA LEU A 51 2.45 -10.18 -4.64
C LEU A 51 2.93 -9.85 -6.04
N ARG A 52 2.55 -10.69 -7.02
CA ARG A 52 2.73 -10.34 -8.42
C ARG A 52 1.88 -9.13 -8.75
N LYS A 53 2.33 -8.33 -9.73
CA LYS A 53 1.63 -7.11 -10.15
C LYS A 53 0.14 -7.33 -10.41
N ALA A 54 -0.24 -8.40 -11.12
CA ALA A 54 -1.63 -8.67 -11.45
C ALA A 54 -2.50 -8.90 -10.20
N GLU A 55 -1.99 -9.65 -9.22
CA GLU A 55 -2.69 -9.90 -7.94
C GLU A 55 -2.78 -8.62 -7.10
N ALA A 56 -1.74 -7.80 -7.10
CA ALA A 56 -1.74 -6.50 -6.42
C ALA A 56 -2.76 -5.54 -7.05
N GLU A 57 -2.87 -5.50 -8.38
CA GLU A 57 -3.86 -4.69 -9.11
C GLU A 57 -5.29 -5.18 -8.83
N GLN A 58 -5.50 -6.50 -8.75
CA GLN A 58 -6.78 -7.07 -8.37
C GLN A 58 -7.17 -6.72 -6.92
N LEU A 59 -6.23 -6.82 -5.99
CA LEU A 59 -6.46 -6.42 -4.59
C LEU A 59 -6.80 -4.94 -4.49
N TRP A 60 -6.05 -4.07 -5.17
CA TRP A 60 -6.32 -2.65 -5.21
C TRP A 60 -7.75 -2.36 -5.68
N ALA A 61 -8.15 -2.93 -6.83
CA ALA A 61 -9.49 -2.73 -7.36
C ALA A 61 -10.58 -3.23 -6.40
N SER A 62 -10.38 -4.39 -5.78
CA SER A 62 -11.31 -4.95 -4.80
C SER A 62 -11.45 -4.08 -3.54
N LEU A 63 -10.36 -3.48 -3.05
CA LEU A 63 -10.43 -2.55 -1.93
C LEU A 63 -11.22 -1.29 -2.32
N GLN A 64 -11.02 -0.76 -3.53
CA GLN A 64 -11.79 0.39 -3.99
C GLN A 64 -13.30 0.09 -4.10
N THR A 65 -13.70 -1.10 -4.56
CA THR A 65 -15.13 -1.49 -4.60
C THR A 65 -15.71 -1.68 -3.20
N GLN A 66 -14.89 -1.99 -2.19
CA GLN A 66 -15.27 -2.06 -0.78
C GLN A 66 -15.32 -0.68 -0.09
N GLY A 67 -15.09 0.41 -0.83
CA GLY A 67 -15.19 1.78 -0.30
C GLY A 67 -13.89 2.35 0.26
N TRP A 68 -12.75 1.67 0.07
CA TRP A 68 -11.45 2.24 0.39
C TRP A 68 -11.12 3.39 -0.57
N LYS A 69 -10.68 4.51 0.00
CA LYS A 69 -10.41 5.74 -0.74
C LYS A 69 -8.93 5.91 -0.97
N ARG A 70 -8.56 6.57 -2.06
CA ARG A 70 -7.17 6.96 -2.29
C ARG A 70 -6.78 8.02 -1.27
N LEU A 71 -5.67 7.78 -0.59
CA LEU A 71 -5.06 8.76 0.29
C LEU A 71 -4.07 9.60 -0.54
N ALA A 72 -4.28 10.91 -0.57
CA ALA A 72 -3.50 11.82 -1.42
C ALA A 72 -2.06 12.03 -0.89
N SER A 73 -1.89 12.00 0.43
CA SER A 73 -0.61 12.21 1.09
C SER A 73 -0.01 10.89 1.60
N PRO A 74 1.31 10.69 1.49
CA PRO A 74 1.97 9.52 2.07
C PRO A 74 1.72 9.42 3.57
N ALA A 75 1.35 8.24 4.06
CA ALA A 75 1.11 8.01 5.49
C ALA A 75 2.35 7.49 6.22
N TRP A 76 3.11 6.59 5.60
CA TRP A 76 4.53 6.47 5.92
C TRP A 76 5.26 7.52 5.08
N GLY A 77 6.20 8.23 5.68
CA GLY A 77 7.10 9.11 4.92
C GLY A 77 7.78 8.35 3.79
N ASP A 78 8.47 9.09 2.92
CA ASP A 78 9.40 8.51 1.95
C ASP A 78 10.54 7.83 2.72
N ALA A 79 10.27 6.64 3.26
CA ALA A 79 11.29 5.69 3.62
C ALA A 79 11.88 5.20 2.28
N VAL A 80 12.66 6.09 1.66
CA VAL A 80 13.83 5.70 0.89
C VAL A 80 14.69 4.98 1.92
N GLU A 81 14.71 3.65 1.83
CA GLU A 81 15.81 2.88 2.40
C GLU A 81 17.09 3.44 1.77
N LEU A 82 17.86 4.19 2.54
CA LEU A 82 19.26 4.54 2.23
C LEU A 82 20.13 3.30 2.40
#